data_AF-A0A7X8AZM2-F1
#
_entry.id   AF-A0A7X8AZM2-F1
#
_cell.length_a   1.000
_cell.length_b   1.000
_cell.length_c   1.000
_cell.angle_alpha   90.00
_cell.angle_beta   90.00
_cell.angle_gamma   90.00
#
_symmetry.space_group_name_H-M   'P 1'
#
loop_
_entity.id
_entity.type
_entity.pdbx_description
1 polymer ?
#
loop_
_entity_poly.entity_id
_entity_poly.type
_entity_poly.pdbx_seq_one_letter_code
_entity_poly.pdbx_strand_id
1 'polypeptide(L)'
;MIVLGIDVVVLDNDEARKRHGVKPTYKKVRGFAPLQMSWGRFVIDAVFRAGDHHSNHSDTVEKMVEHVVRQIRKHYRADVPIVLRSDSGFFDQKLFDCFERLGIGYICAGRVVKNLRELPAKLEGWKRYQHKRTVWEYVELGDRRGTWKRFRRLIYCRKV
;
A
#
# COMPACT_ATOMS: atom_id res chain seq x y z
N MET A 1 6.01 15.80 -9.71
CA MET A 1 5.31 14.85 -8.82
C MET A 1 6.24 13.67 -8.58
N ILE A 2 6.33 13.20 -7.33
CA ILE A 2 7.10 12.01 -6.95
C ILE A 2 6.14 10.88 -6.65
N VAL A 3 6.38 9.70 -7.21
CA VAL A 3 5.55 8.51 -6.98
C VAL A 3 6.39 7.46 -6.27
N LEU A 4 6.00 7.13 -5.05
CA LEU A 4 6.66 6.16 -4.19
C LEU A 4 5.85 4.85 -4.19
N GLY A 5 6.52 3.72 -4.06
CA GLY A 5 5.89 2.42 -3.83
C GLY A 5 6.34 1.85 -2.49
N ILE A 6 5.42 1.28 -1.71
CA ILE A 6 5.76 0.54 -0.50
C ILE A 6 5.30 -0.90 -0.63
N ASP A 7 6.17 -1.84 -0.25
CA ASP A 7 5.91 -3.26 -0.34
C ASP A 7 6.66 -4.03 0.76
N VAL A 8 6.19 -5.25 1.04
CA VAL A 8 6.91 -6.23 1.85
C VAL A 8 7.48 -7.31 0.96
N VAL A 9 8.80 -7.37 0.92
CA VAL A 9 9.50 -8.43 0.20
C VAL A 9 9.78 -9.58 1.15
N VAL A 10 9.63 -10.81 0.68
CA VAL A 10 10.05 -12.00 1.42
C VAL A 10 11.48 -12.33 1.04
N LEU A 11 12.37 -12.34 2.02
CA LEU A 11 13.74 -12.84 1.85
C LEU A 11 13.80 -14.24 2.43
N ASP A 12 13.83 -15.22 1.53
CA ASP A 12 13.98 -16.63 1.88
C ASP A 12 15.38 -16.87 2.48
N ASN A 13 15.42 -17.60 3.59
CA ASN A 13 16.65 -17.94 4.29
C ASN A 13 16.63 -19.42 4.75
N ASP A 14 15.88 -20.29 4.06
CA ASP A 14 15.69 -21.68 4.45
C ASP A 14 16.96 -22.53 4.37
N GLU A 15 18.00 -22.09 3.64
CA GLU A 15 19.27 -22.80 3.49
C GLU A 15 20.39 -22.29 4.43
N ALA A 16 20.15 -21.23 5.21
CA ALA A 16 21.20 -20.63 6.03
C ALA A 16 21.63 -21.49 7.23
N ARG A 17 22.94 -21.56 7.49
CA ARG A 17 23.54 -22.34 8.59
C ARG A 17 23.45 -21.66 9.97
N LYS A 18 23.26 -20.34 10.03
CA LYS A 18 23.07 -19.56 11.27
C LYS A 18 21.87 -18.63 11.11
N ARG A 19 20.95 -18.64 12.09
CA ARG A 19 19.63 -17.99 11.95
C ARG A 19 19.22 -17.27 13.23
N HIS A 20 19.54 -15.98 13.34
CA HIS A 20 18.96 -15.11 14.36
C HIS A 20 17.86 -14.27 13.72
N GLY A 21 16.67 -14.22 14.32
CA GLY A 21 15.52 -13.45 13.81
C GLY A 21 14.77 -14.05 12.61
N VAL A 22 15.13 -15.26 12.17
CA VAL A 22 14.42 -15.98 11.10
C VAL A 22 13.10 -16.55 11.63
N LYS A 23 12.00 -16.22 10.95
CA LYS A 23 10.66 -16.71 11.32
C LYS A 23 9.84 -17.06 10.06
N PRO A 24 8.75 -17.85 10.18
CA PRO A 24 7.88 -18.16 9.05
C PRO A 24 7.27 -16.89 8.45
N THR A 25 7.38 -16.74 7.14
CA THR A 25 6.78 -15.61 6.39
C THR A 25 5.36 -15.93 5.91
N TYR A 26 4.65 -14.94 5.35
CA TYR A 26 3.34 -15.19 4.73
C TYR A 26 3.40 -16.18 3.55
N LYS A 27 4.57 -16.35 2.94
CA LYS A 27 4.83 -17.37 1.90
C LYS A 27 5.22 -18.73 2.47
N LYS A 28 5.15 -18.91 3.79
CA LYS A 28 5.47 -20.15 4.51
C LYS A 28 6.93 -20.62 4.39
N VAL A 29 7.84 -19.74 3.96
CA VAL A 29 9.30 -19.97 4.01
C VAL A 29 9.88 -19.37 5.28
N ARG A 30 10.98 -19.92 5.80
CA ARG A 30 11.67 -19.34 6.96
C ARG A 30 12.59 -18.24 6.49
N GLY A 31 12.26 -17.01 6.83
CA GLY A 31 12.98 -15.86 6.30
C GLY A 31 12.73 -14.56 7.04
N PHE A 32 12.88 -13.47 6.29
CA PHE A 32 12.64 -12.11 6.74
C PHE A 32 11.55 -11.46 5.88
N ALA A 33 10.89 -10.46 6.43
CA ALA A 33 9.82 -9.70 5.77
C ALA A 33 10.13 -8.19 5.77
N PRO A 34 11.26 -7.76 5.15
CA PRO A 34 11.62 -6.36 5.10
C PRO A 34 10.52 -5.50 4.47
N LEU A 35 10.28 -4.35 5.08
CA LEU A 35 9.53 -3.27 4.48
C LEU A 35 10.46 -2.51 3.54
N GLN A 36 10.04 -2.26 2.31
CA GLN A 36 10.84 -1.52 1.34
C GLN A 36 10.04 -0.37 0.73
N MET A 37 10.71 0.77 0.54
CA MET A 37 10.19 1.89 -0.24
C MET A 37 10.98 2.04 -1.54
N SER A 38 10.26 2.23 -2.63
CA SER A 38 10.80 2.37 -3.97
C SER A 38 10.42 3.70 -4.61
N TRP A 39 11.33 4.20 -5.45
CA TRP A 39 11.07 5.29 -6.38
C TRP A 39 11.51 4.86 -7.77
N GLY A 40 10.53 4.63 -8.66
CA GLY A 40 10.78 4.02 -9.97
C GLY A 40 11.39 2.62 -9.82
N ARG A 41 12.65 2.46 -10.24
CA ARG A 41 13.40 1.19 -10.17
C ARG A 41 14.33 1.10 -8.96
N PHE A 42 14.39 2.14 -8.13
CA PHE A 42 15.35 2.26 -7.04
C PHE A 42 14.66 1.94 -5.71
N VAL A 43 15.33 1.15 -4.88
CA VAL A 43 14.99 1.04 -3.44
C VAL A 43 15.65 2.22 -2.75
N ILE A 44 14.85 3.05 -2.07
CA ILE A 44 15.31 4.30 -1.45
C ILE A 44 15.30 4.25 0.08
N ASP A 45 14.55 3.32 0.66
CA ASP A 45 14.51 3.06 2.10
C ASP A 45 14.12 1.59 2.32
N ALA A 46 14.63 0.98 3.38
CA ALA A 46 14.29 -0.37 3.78
C ALA A 46 14.43 -0.55 5.29
N VAL A 47 13.42 -1.19 5.90
CA VAL A 47 13.49 -1.61 7.30
C VAL A 47 13.49 -3.12 7.34
N PHE A 48 14.57 -3.70 7.86
CA PHE A 48 14.71 -5.13 8.03
C PHE A 48 13.84 -5.62 9.20
N ARG A 49 13.02 -6.65 8.96
CA ARG A 49 12.06 -7.19 9.94
C ARG A 49 12.07 -8.72 9.91
N ALA A 50 11.78 -9.34 11.06
CA ALA A 50 11.63 -10.80 11.12
C ALA A 50 10.43 -11.27 10.28
N GLY A 51 10.46 -12.55 9.87
CA GLY A 51 9.53 -13.09 8.88
C GLY A 51 8.05 -13.09 9.27
N ASP A 52 7.74 -13.15 10.57
CA ASP A 52 6.36 -13.17 11.09
C ASP A 52 5.71 -11.79 11.19
N HIS A 53 6.46 -10.71 10.95
CA HIS A 53 5.90 -9.37 10.99
C HIS A 53 5.00 -9.12 9.78
N HIS A 54 3.73 -8.88 10.04
CA HIS A 54 2.77 -8.42 9.04
C HIS A 54 3.19 -7.08 8.42
N SER A 55 2.64 -6.77 7.24
CA SER A 55 2.92 -5.55 6.47
C SER A 55 2.84 -4.28 7.29
N ASN A 56 1.81 -4.17 8.12
CA ASN A 56 1.59 -3.05 9.03
C ASN A 56 2.01 -3.37 10.49
N HIS A 57 3.16 -3.99 10.69
CA HIS A 57 3.64 -4.24 12.05
C HIS A 57 4.14 -2.96 12.73
N SER A 58 3.46 -2.59 13.82
CA SER A 58 3.78 -1.43 14.66
C SER A 58 3.73 -0.11 13.86
N ASP A 59 4.60 0.84 14.19
CA ASP A 59 4.69 2.17 13.58
C ASP A 59 5.71 2.25 12.42
N THR A 60 6.20 1.11 11.94
CA THR A 60 7.31 1.04 10.98
C THR A 60 6.98 1.75 9.65
N VAL A 61 5.77 1.54 9.14
CA VAL A 61 5.33 2.16 7.88
C VAL A 61 5.18 3.66 8.03
N GLU A 62 4.55 4.10 9.12
CA GLU A 62 4.35 5.52 9.42
C GLU A 62 5.71 6.23 9.50
N LYS A 63 6.64 5.70 10.29
CA LYS A 63 7.99 6.26 10.44
C LYS A 63 8.78 6.32 9.13
N MET A 64 8.72 5.27 8.31
CA MET A 64 9.39 5.25 7.00
C MET A 64 8.83 6.35 6.09
N VAL A 65 7.49 6.46 5.99
CA VAL A 65 6.86 7.47 5.14
C VAL A 65 7.14 8.88 5.66
N GLU A 66 7.04 9.13 6.97
CA GLU A 66 7.40 10.41 7.58
C GLU A 66 8.86 10.79 7.30
N HIS A 67 9.78 9.83 7.46
CA HIS A 67 11.20 10.04 7.20
C HIS A 67 11.43 10.46 5.75
N VAL A 68 10.95 9.68 4.79
CA VAL A 68 11.19 9.92 3.36
C VAL A 68 10.51 11.20 2.89
N VAL A 69 9.26 11.46 3.28
CA VAL A 69 8.56 12.71 2.93
C VAL A 69 9.32 13.92 3.46
N ARG A 70 9.81 13.86 4.70
CA ARG A 70 10.63 14.93 5.29
C ARG A 70 11.93 15.14 4.51
N GLN A 71 12.64 14.08 4.14
CA GLN A 71 13.87 14.18 3.36
C GLN A 71 13.62 14.82 1.99
N ILE A 72 12.61 14.35 1.27
CA ILE A 72 12.21 14.91 -0.03
C ILE A 72 11.87 16.39 0.09
N ARG A 73 11.01 16.78 1.04
CA ARG A 73 10.58 18.17 1.17
C ARG A 73 11.69 19.11 1.65
N LYS A 74 12.61 18.60 2.47
CA LYS A 74 13.76 19.37 2.96
C LYS A 74 14.82 19.59 1.87
N HIS A 75 15.12 18.57 1.06
CA HIS A 75 16.28 18.58 0.17
C HIS A 75 15.94 18.75 -1.32
N TYR A 76 14.70 18.52 -1.73
CA TYR A 76 14.26 18.73 -3.11
C TYR A 76 13.33 19.94 -3.22
N ARG A 77 12.12 19.85 -2.67
CA ARG A 77 11.13 20.93 -2.75
C ARG A 77 10.00 20.74 -1.74
N ALA A 78 9.71 21.77 -0.95
CA ALA A 78 8.76 21.68 0.17
C ALA A 78 7.32 21.37 -0.26
N ASP A 79 6.89 21.86 -1.42
CA ASP A 79 5.53 21.76 -1.96
C ASP A 79 5.39 20.66 -3.04
N VAL A 80 6.39 19.80 -3.23
CA VAL A 80 6.31 18.75 -4.26
C VAL A 80 5.11 17.82 -3.99
N PRO A 81 4.26 17.56 -5.00
CA PRO A 81 3.24 16.52 -4.88
C PRO A 81 3.90 15.14 -4.77
N ILE A 82 3.56 14.41 -3.72
CA ILE A 82 4.02 13.04 -3.46
C ILE A 82 2.79 12.12 -3.48
N VAL A 83 2.88 11.00 -4.19
CA VAL A 83 1.85 9.95 -4.21
C VAL A 83 2.47 8.63 -3.78
N LEU A 84 1.92 8.01 -2.74
CA LEU A 84 2.32 6.69 -2.27
C LEU A 84 1.42 5.60 -2.87
N ARG A 85 2.01 4.54 -3.43
CA ARG A 85 1.31 3.35 -3.91
C ARG A 85 1.58 2.18 -3.00
N SER A 86 0.54 1.44 -2.64
CA SER A 86 0.64 0.28 -1.76
C SER A 86 -0.37 -0.80 -2.13
N ASP A 87 -0.07 -2.04 -1.77
CA ASP A 87 -1.01 -3.14 -1.90
C ASP A 87 -2.03 -3.18 -0.76
N SER A 88 -2.90 -4.19 -0.76
CA SER A 88 -3.97 -4.34 0.24
C SER A 88 -3.48 -4.74 1.64
N GLY A 89 -2.20 -5.12 1.79
CA GLY A 89 -1.56 -5.34 3.06
C GLY A 89 -1.37 -4.04 3.87
N PHE A 90 -1.47 -2.88 3.21
CA PHE A 90 -1.39 -1.56 3.83
C PHE A 90 -2.77 -0.87 3.91
N PHE A 91 -3.85 -1.60 3.68
CA PHE A 91 -5.21 -1.06 3.77
C PHE A 91 -5.62 -0.89 5.24
N ASP A 92 -5.15 0.19 5.86
CA ASP A 92 -5.33 0.48 7.28
C ASP A 92 -5.71 1.96 7.49
N GLN A 93 -6.68 2.20 8.38
CA GLN A 93 -7.17 3.54 8.65
C GLN A 93 -6.10 4.46 9.24
N LYS A 94 -5.24 3.97 10.14
CA LYS A 94 -4.20 4.79 10.77
C LYS A 94 -3.16 5.23 9.76
N LEU A 95 -2.80 4.35 8.82
CA LEU A 95 -1.91 4.69 7.72
C LEU A 95 -2.50 5.78 6.82
N PHE A 96 -3.78 5.67 6.47
CA PHE A 96 -4.44 6.72 5.68
C PHE A 96 -4.48 8.06 6.43
N ASP A 97 -4.80 8.04 7.73
CA ASP A 97 -4.80 9.25 8.56
C ASP A 97 -3.38 9.86 8.64
N CYS A 98 -2.33 9.04 8.68
CA CYS A 98 -0.93 9.47 8.61
C CYS A 98 -0.59 10.15 7.28
N PHE A 99 -0.96 9.53 6.14
CA PHE A 99 -0.71 10.09 4.81
C PHE A 99 -1.43 11.42 4.61
N GLU A 100 -2.67 11.53 5.11
CA GLU A 100 -3.46 12.75 5.07
C GLU A 100 -2.85 13.85 5.94
N ARG A 101 -2.37 13.54 7.15
CA ARG A 101 -1.64 14.49 8.01
C ARG A 101 -0.36 15.00 7.34
N LEU A 102 0.33 14.15 6.60
CA LEU A 102 1.51 14.53 5.82
C LEU A 102 1.16 15.31 4.55
N GLY A 103 -0.11 15.40 4.17
CA GLY A 103 -0.55 16.09 2.96
C GLY A 103 0.00 15.43 1.69
N ILE A 104 0.05 14.10 1.65
CA ILE A 104 0.45 13.34 0.46
C ILE A 104 -0.76 12.60 -0.14
N GLY A 105 -0.72 12.37 -1.45
CA GLY A 105 -1.67 11.49 -2.11
C GLY A 105 -1.33 10.02 -1.85
N TYR A 106 -2.33 9.14 -1.93
CA TYR A 106 -2.09 7.70 -1.82
C TYR A 106 -3.06 6.90 -2.70
N ILE A 107 -2.57 5.76 -3.17
CA ILE A 107 -3.32 4.76 -3.93
C ILE A 107 -3.05 3.42 -3.25
N CYS A 108 -4.05 2.89 -2.55
CA CYS A 108 -3.96 1.61 -1.87
C CYS A 108 -4.92 0.63 -2.52
N ALA A 109 -4.44 -0.58 -2.84
CA ALA A 109 -5.34 -1.63 -3.29
C ALA A 109 -6.33 -1.99 -2.16
N GLY A 110 -7.61 -2.04 -2.49
CA GLY A 110 -8.66 -2.39 -1.52
C GLY A 110 -8.69 -3.88 -1.21
N ARG A 111 -9.03 -4.24 0.03
CA ARG A 111 -9.47 -5.60 0.37
C ARG A 111 -10.98 -5.71 0.10
N VAL A 112 -11.39 -6.63 -0.76
CA VAL A 112 -12.82 -6.91 -1.01
C VAL A 112 -13.41 -7.57 0.23
N VAL A 113 -14.19 -6.82 0.99
CA VAL A 113 -14.95 -7.31 2.15
C VAL A 113 -16.31 -7.83 1.64
N LYS A 114 -16.98 -8.73 2.37
CA LYS A 114 -18.26 -9.34 1.95
C LYS A 114 -19.29 -8.31 1.45
N ASN A 115 -19.44 -7.18 2.14
CA ASN A 115 -20.39 -6.12 1.77
C ASN A 115 -20.06 -5.44 0.42
N LEU A 116 -18.80 -5.51 -0.05
CA LEU A 116 -18.38 -4.96 -1.35
C LEU A 116 -18.65 -5.92 -2.51
N ARG A 117 -18.98 -7.19 -2.26
CA ARG A 117 -19.29 -8.16 -3.32
C ARG A 117 -20.69 -7.97 -3.90
N GLU A 118 -21.61 -7.45 -3.10
CA GLU A 118 -23.00 -7.18 -3.51
C GLU A 118 -23.19 -5.77 -4.07
N LEU A 119 -22.22 -4.89 -3.81
CA LEU A 119 -22.22 -3.51 -4.31
C LEU A 119 -22.40 -3.42 -5.84
N PRO A 120 -21.69 -4.20 -6.68
CA PRO A 120 -21.68 -4.01 -8.13
C PRO A 120 -23.05 -4.14 -8.79
N ALA A 121 -23.93 -4.99 -8.25
CA ALA A 121 -25.28 -5.19 -8.78
C ALA A 121 -26.19 -3.97 -8.58
N LYS A 122 -25.83 -3.08 -7.65
CA LYS A 122 -26.59 -1.88 -7.27
C LYS A 122 -25.95 -0.58 -7.78
N LEU A 123 -24.80 -0.68 -8.45
CA LEU A 123 -24.05 0.48 -8.93
C LEU A 123 -24.39 0.77 -10.39
N GLU A 124 -24.73 2.03 -10.66
CA GLU A 124 -24.91 2.58 -11.99
C GLU A 124 -23.71 3.44 -12.40
N GLY A 125 -23.67 3.89 -13.66
CA GLY A 125 -22.62 4.81 -14.12
C GLY A 125 -21.25 4.16 -14.36
N TRP A 126 -21.23 2.87 -14.71
CA TRP A 126 -20.01 2.17 -15.09
C TRP A 126 -19.33 2.84 -16.28
N LYS A 127 -18.03 3.06 -16.14
CA LYS A 127 -17.15 3.53 -17.20
C LYS A 127 -16.30 2.37 -17.70
N ARG A 128 -15.95 2.41 -18.98
CA ARG A 128 -15.13 1.38 -19.62
C ARG A 128 -13.73 1.91 -19.88
N TYR A 129 -12.73 1.13 -19.51
CA TYR A 129 -11.33 1.37 -19.78
C TYR A 129 -10.75 0.21 -20.57
N GLN A 130 -10.26 0.47 -21.77
CA GLN A 130 -9.62 -0.56 -22.60
C GLN A 130 -8.12 -0.32 -22.66
N HIS A 131 -7.35 -1.36 -22.37
CA HIS A 131 -5.91 -1.36 -22.56
C HIS A 131 -5.50 -2.64 -23.29
N LYS A 132 -4.99 -2.49 -24.52
CA LYS A 132 -4.67 -3.61 -25.42
C LYS A 132 -5.91 -4.51 -25.61
N ARG A 133 -5.77 -5.80 -25.29
CA ARG A 133 -6.83 -6.82 -25.36
C ARG A 133 -7.64 -6.96 -24.07
N THR A 134 -7.38 -6.14 -23.06
CA THR A 134 -8.10 -6.20 -21.79
C THR A 134 -9.05 -5.04 -21.65
N VAL A 135 -10.29 -5.34 -21.34
CA VAL A 135 -11.32 -4.38 -21.02
C VAL A 135 -11.58 -4.43 -19.52
N TRP A 136 -11.65 -3.27 -18.92
CA TRP A 136 -12.06 -3.06 -17.54
C TRP A 136 -13.32 -2.23 -17.54
N GLU A 137 -14.23 -2.57 -16.65
CA GLU A 137 -15.29 -1.68 -16.22
C GLU A 137 -14.97 -1.18 -14.83
N TYR A 138 -15.19 0.10 -14.59
CA TYR A 138 -14.97 0.70 -13.29
C TYR A 138 -16.06 1.71 -12.94
N VAL A 139 -16.28 1.88 -11.64
CA VAL A 139 -17.20 2.87 -11.09
C VAL A 139 -16.50 3.56 -9.92
N GLU A 140 -16.79 4.84 -9.77
CA GLU A 140 -16.20 5.69 -8.75
C GLU A 140 -17.25 6.09 -7.73
N LEU A 141 -16.91 5.96 -6.45
CA LEU A 141 -17.78 6.34 -5.36
C LEU A 141 -16.98 6.85 -4.17
N GLY A 142 -17.64 7.58 -3.26
CA GLY A 142 -17.08 7.87 -1.94
C GLY A 142 -17.24 6.66 -1.02
N ASP A 143 -16.15 6.18 -0.42
CA ASP A 143 -16.16 5.17 0.64
C ASP A 143 -15.87 5.83 1.99
N ARG A 144 -16.77 5.61 2.94
CA ARG A 144 -16.58 5.95 4.36
C ARG A 144 -17.03 4.75 5.18
N ARG A 145 -16.07 3.96 5.62
CA ARG A 145 -16.31 2.77 6.46
C ARG A 145 -16.65 3.19 7.89
N GLY A 146 -17.26 2.30 8.67
CA GLY A 146 -17.90 2.64 9.95
C GLY A 146 -17.08 3.52 10.90
N THR A 147 -15.78 3.27 11.05
CA THR A 147 -14.88 4.03 11.95
C THR A 147 -14.16 5.20 11.27
N TRP A 148 -14.36 5.38 9.97
CA TRP A 148 -13.63 6.39 9.20
C TRP A 148 -14.22 7.77 9.42
N LYS A 149 -13.35 8.71 9.79
CA LYS A 149 -13.74 10.11 10.04
C LYS A 149 -14.02 10.88 8.74
N ARG A 150 -13.61 10.35 7.58
CA ARG A 150 -13.58 11.06 6.29
C ARG A 150 -13.95 10.13 5.14
N PHE A 151 -14.49 10.72 4.08
CA PHE A 151 -14.71 10.02 2.81
C PHE A 151 -13.39 9.90 2.06
N ARG A 152 -13.17 8.74 1.44
CA ARG A 152 -12.07 8.47 0.52
C ARG A 152 -12.65 8.04 -0.83
N ARG A 153 -11.96 8.39 -1.92
CA ARG A 153 -12.37 7.94 -3.26
C ARG A 153 -12.10 6.45 -3.40
N LEU A 154 -13.14 5.68 -3.73
CA LEU A 154 -13.05 4.28 -4.08
C LEU A 154 -13.27 4.14 -5.59
N ILE A 155 -12.37 3.41 -6.23
CA ILE A 155 -12.52 2.97 -7.61
C ILE A 155 -12.72 1.47 -7.57
N TYR A 156 -13.93 1.03 -7.86
CA TYR A 156 -14.23 -0.39 -8.01
C TYR A 156 -13.99 -0.77 -9.46
N CYS A 157 -13.14 -1.76 -9.72
CA CYS A 157 -12.82 -2.24 -11.06
C CYS A 157 -13.18 -3.71 -11.20
N ARG A 158 -13.77 -4.10 -12.33
CA ARG A 158 -13.93 -5.48 -12.77
C ARG A 158 -13.40 -5.66 -14.17
N LYS A 159 -12.83 -6.83 -14.44
CA LYS A 159 -12.45 -7.22 -15.79
C LYS A 159 -13.71 -7.68 -16.53
N VAL A 160 -13.82 -7.30 -17.80
CA VAL A 160 -14.86 -7.75 -18.74
C VAL A 160 -14.25 -8.72 -19.74
#